data_AF-A0A8J5FKD6-F1
#
_entry.id   AF-A0A8J5FKD6-F1
#
_cell.length_a   1.000
_cell.length_b   1.000
_cell.length_c   1.000
_cell.angle_alpha   90.00
_cell.angle_beta   90.00
_cell.angle_gamma   90.00
#
_symmetry.space_group_name_H-M   'P 1'
#
loop_
_entity.id
_entity.type
_entity.pdbx_description
1 polymer ?
#
loop_
_entity_poly.entity_id
_entity_poly.type
_entity_poly.pdbx_seq_one_letter_code
_entity_poly.pdbx_strand_id
1 'polypeptide(L)'
;MLGCDVETDLAPKFNFLHDMGLSEFNAVNVVMRHHIILSLNVQNMFLPKLKVWESLFGSREILLKNLWSCNRLDSLVLKRQPSFFLQKPDSLRALVDGVEGIGIAGGSEMFLSILDVLHKASREKFEAHVKLMNSFGWTYSVWKRG
;
A
#
# COMPACT_ATOMS: atom_id res chain seq x y z
N MET A 1 -21.36 -4.18 11.71
CA MET A 1 -22.20 -3.73 10.57
C MET A 1 -23.71 -3.71 10.88
N LEU A 2 -24.19 -3.98 12.10
CA LEU A 2 -25.64 -3.99 12.40
C LEU A 2 -26.26 -2.61 12.68
N GLY A 3 -25.62 -1.52 12.27
CA GLY A 3 -26.11 -0.15 12.53
C GLY A 3 -25.69 0.87 11.48
N CYS A 4 -25.30 0.41 10.28
CA CYS A 4 -25.00 1.30 9.15
C CYS A 4 -26.20 1.31 8.20
N ASP A 5 -26.67 2.50 7.86
CA ASP A 5 -27.67 2.67 6.81
C ASP A 5 -27.01 2.52 5.43
N VAL A 6 -27.66 1.79 4.53
CA VAL A 6 -27.05 1.40 3.25
C VAL A 6 -26.81 2.62 2.37
N GLU A 7 -27.77 3.53 2.32
CA GLU A 7 -27.72 4.69 1.42
C GLU A 7 -26.81 5.79 1.95
N THR A 8 -26.84 6.04 3.25
CA THR A 8 -26.10 7.16 3.86
C THR A 8 -24.71 6.77 4.35
N ASP A 9 -24.48 5.52 4.78
CA ASP A 9 -23.17 5.09 5.31
C ASP A 9 -22.35 4.23 4.34
N LEU A 10 -23.00 3.45 3.48
CA LEU A 10 -22.32 2.53 2.56
C LEU A 10 -22.17 3.11 1.16
N ALA A 11 -23.21 3.72 0.58
CA ALA A 11 -23.15 4.23 -0.80
C ALA A 11 -21.97 5.19 -1.05
N PRO A 12 -21.63 6.14 -0.16
CA PRO A 12 -20.45 6.99 -0.37
C PRO A 12 -19.14 6.19 -0.47
N LYS A 13 -19.02 5.08 0.27
CA LYS A 13 -17.82 4.24 0.30
C LYS A 13 -17.70 3.40 -0.97
N PHE A 14 -18.81 2.89 -1.48
CA PHE A 14 -18.86 2.22 -2.78
C PHE A 14 -18.57 3.18 -3.93
N ASN A 15 -19.15 4.39 -3.91
CA ASN A 15 -18.86 5.43 -4.90
C ASN A 15 -17.38 5.79 -4.92
N PHE A 16 -16.73 5.91 -3.77
CA PHE A 16 -15.28 6.13 -3.73
C PHE A 16 -14.48 4.98 -4.34
N LEU A 17 -14.84 3.72 -4.06
CA LEU A 17 -14.14 2.58 -4.68
C LEU A 17 -14.31 2.61 -6.21
N HIS A 18 -15.49 2.96 -6.69
CA HIS A 18 -15.76 3.15 -8.11
C HIS A 18 -14.96 4.32 -8.71
N ASP A 19 -14.97 5.50 -8.07
CA ASP A 19 -14.24 6.71 -8.50
C ASP A 19 -12.72 6.52 -8.46
N MET A 20 -12.25 5.57 -7.66
CA MET A 20 -10.87 5.12 -7.66
C MET A 20 -10.51 4.28 -8.88
N GLY A 21 -11.43 4.02 -9.83
CA GLY A 21 -11.16 3.31 -11.08
C GLY A 21 -11.20 1.79 -10.95
N LEU A 22 -11.83 1.26 -9.89
CA LEU A 22 -12.04 -0.17 -9.75
C LEU A 22 -13.19 -0.64 -10.65
N SER A 23 -13.01 -1.78 -11.31
CA SER A 23 -14.15 -2.50 -11.88
C SER A 23 -15.10 -2.96 -10.78
N GLU A 24 -16.39 -3.07 -11.07
CA GLU A 24 -17.40 -3.57 -10.11
C GLU A 24 -16.97 -4.91 -9.49
N PHE A 25 -16.45 -5.83 -10.31
CA PHE A 25 -15.96 -7.14 -9.84
C PHE A 25 -14.85 -7.00 -8.79
N ASN A 26 -13.88 -6.12 -9.02
CA ASN A 26 -12.79 -5.91 -8.07
C ASN A 26 -13.26 -5.18 -6.81
N ALA A 27 -14.15 -4.21 -6.94
CA ALA A 27 -14.74 -3.50 -5.79
C ALA A 27 -15.52 -4.46 -4.88
N VAL A 28 -16.37 -5.32 -5.45
CA VAL A 28 -17.10 -6.35 -4.69
C VAL A 28 -16.14 -7.33 -4.01
N ASN A 29 -15.13 -7.80 -4.74
CA ASN A 29 -14.15 -8.75 -4.19
C ASN A 29 -13.35 -8.13 -3.02
N VAL A 30 -12.95 -6.86 -3.11
CA VAL A 30 -12.29 -6.13 -2.01
C VAL A 30 -13.22 -5.98 -0.81
N VAL A 31 -14.47 -5.57 -1.02
CA VAL A 31 -15.45 -5.42 0.09
C VAL A 31 -15.72 -6.76 0.79
N MET A 32 -15.91 -7.82 0.01
CA MET A 32 -16.19 -9.17 0.54
C MET A 32 -15.01 -9.75 1.30
N ARG A 33 -13.78 -9.54 0.82
CA ARG A 33 -12.57 -9.99 1.52
C ARG A 33 -12.26 -9.12 2.74
N HIS A 34 -12.63 -7.84 2.70
CA HIS A 34 -12.16 -6.82 3.64
C HIS A 34 -13.28 -5.89 4.12
N HIS A 35 -14.30 -6.44 4.76
CA HIS A 35 -15.44 -5.67 5.30
C HIS A 35 -15.05 -4.48 6.21
N ILE A 36 -13.86 -4.51 6.82
CA ILE A 36 -13.30 -3.40 7.63
C ILE A 36 -13.02 -2.15 6.78
N ILE A 37 -12.78 -2.29 5.48
CA ILE A 37 -12.60 -1.13 4.57
C ILE A 37 -13.83 -0.21 4.56
N LEU A 38 -15.02 -0.78 4.80
CA LEU A 38 -16.26 -0.04 4.94
C LEU A 38 -16.42 0.64 6.30
N SER A 39 -15.60 0.28 7.29
CA SER A 39 -15.59 0.90 8.62
C SER A 39 -14.49 1.98 8.76
N LEU A 40 -13.45 1.91 7.93
CA LEU A 40 -12.38 2.90 7.90
C LEU A 40 -12.78 4.12 7.05
N ASN A 41 -12.37 5.31 7.46
CA ASN A 41 -12.48 6.51 6.62
C ASN A 41 -11.34 6.53 5.59
N VAL A 42 -11.33 5.51 4.72
CA VAL A 42 -10.30 5.31 3.71
C VAL A 42 -10.23 6.52 2.79
N GLN A 43 -11.36 7.13 2.45
CA GLN A 43 -11.43 8.38 1.68
C GLN A 43 -10.53 9.47 2.27
N ASN A 44 -10.72 9.83 3.55
CA ASN A 44 -9.93 10.88 4.18
C ASN A 44 -8.47 10.48 4.41
N MET A 45 -8.17 9.18 4.51
CA MET A 45 -6.80 8.68 4.64
C MET A 45 -6.04 8.67 3.31
N PHE A 46 -6.71 8.29 2.22
CA PHE A 46 -6.11 8.07 0.90
C PHE A 46 -6.13 9.31 0.03
N LEU A 47 -7.26 10.02 -0.08
CA LEU A 47 -7.43 11.13 -1.02
C LEU A 47 -6.37 12.23 -0.87
N PRO A 48 -6.04 12.72 0.35
CA PRO A 48 -5.03 13.77 0.51
C PRO A 48 -3.62 13.33 0.09
N LYS A 49 -3.38 12.02 0.04
CA LYS A 49 -2.08 11.41 -0.26
C LYS A 49 -2.07 10.73 -1.63
N LEU A 50 -3.19 10.73 -2.35
CA LEU A 50 -3.36 9.97 -3.59
C LEU A 50 -2.32 10.38 -4.63
N LYS A 51 -2.10 11.68 -4.84
CA LYS A 51 -1.06 12.17 -5.77
C LYS A 51 0.35 11.74 -5.38
N VAL A 52 0.64 11.66 -4.08
CA VAL A 52 1.92 11.12 -3.61
C VAL A 52 1.98 9.66 -4.03
N TRP A 53 1.01 8.84 -3.63
CA TRP A 53 0.93 7.44 -4.01
C TRP A 53 1.01 7.19 -5.53
N GLU A 54 0.33 7.96 -6.35
CA GLU A 54 0.42 7.86 -7.81
C GLU A 54 1.84 8.11 -8.31
N SER A 55 2.51 9.14 -7.78
CA SER A 55 3.91 9.40 -8.10
C SER A 55 4.83 8.27 -7.64
N LEU A 56 4.54 7.63 -6.50
CA LEU A 56 5.34 6.51 -5.96
C LEU A 56 5.26 5.25 -6.80
N PHE A 57 4.08 4.97 -7.37
CA PHE A 57 3.84 3.77 -8.17
C PHE A 57 4.02 4.03 -9.67
N GLY A 58 4.45 5.23 -10.06
CA GLY A 58 4.66 5.64 -11.44
C GLY A 58 3.36 5.98 -12.20
N SER A 59 2.23 5.38 -11.83
CA SER A 59 0.92 5.79 -12.31
C SER A 59 -0.22 5.40 -11.37
N ARG A 60 -1.37 6.03 -11.53
CA ARG A 60 -2.62 5.65 -10.84
C ARG A 60 -2.98 4.19 -11.15
N GLU A 61 -2.86 3.77 -12.40
CA GLU A 61 -3.21 2.42 -12.84
C GLU A 61 -2.34 1.37 -12.15
N ILE A 62 -1.03 1.61 -12.03
CA ILE A 62 -0.09 0.72 -11.35
C ILE A 62 -0.35 0.71 -9.83
N LEU A 63 -0.62 1.87 -9.24
CA LEU A 63 -1.01 2.00 -7.83
C LEU A 63 -2.22 1.12 -7.51
N LEU A 64 -3.29 1.28 -8.29
CA LEU A 64 -4.55 0.58 -8.09
C LEU A 64 -4.37 -0.93 -8.34
N LYS A 65 -3.65 -1.30 -9.40
CA LYS A 65 -3.33 -2.71 -9.65
C LYS A 65 -2.61 -3.34 -8.46
N ASN A 66 -1.60 -2.69 -7.89
CA ASN A 66 -0.83 -3.25 -6.77
C ASN A 66 -1.57 -3.24 -5.43
N LEU A 67 -2.35 -2.19 -5.17
CA LEU A 67 -3.15 -2.10 -3.95
C LEU A 67 -4.25 -3.15 -3.95
N TRP A 68 -5.06 -3.20 -5.01
CA TRP A 68 -6.31 -3.98 -5.02
C TRP A 68 -6.15 -5.41 -5.56
N SER A 69 -5.10 -5.71 -6.33
CA SER A 69 -4.84 -7.07 -6.84
C SER A 69 -4.06 -7.96 -5.87
N CYS A 70 -3.39 -7.39 -4.87
CA CYS A 70 -2.68 -8.18 -3.87
C CYS A 70 -3.45 -8.18 -2.53
N ASN A 71 -3.34 -9.26 -1.74
CA ASN A 71 -3.83 -9.33 -0.34
C ASN A 71 -3.07 -8.36 0.61
N ARG A 72 -2.63 -7.21 0.10
CA ARG A 72 -1.71 -6.26 0.72
C ARG A 72 -2.41 -5.06 1.30
N LEU A 73 -3.63 -4.76 0.87
CA LEU A 73 -4.52 -3.87 1.65
C LEU A 73 -4.79 -4.48 3.02
N ASP A 74 -4.92 -5.80 3.08
CA ASP A 74 -5.02 -6.56 4.31
C ASP A 74 -3.83 -6.27 5.21
N SER A 75 -2.60 -6.27 4.66
CA SER A 75 -1.41 -5.99 5.46
C SER A 75 -1.28 -4.50 5.79
N LEU A 76 -1.39 -3.63 4.79
CA LEU A 76 -1.09 -2.20 4.91
C LEU A 76 -2.19 -1.45 5.66
N VAL A 77 -3.46 -1.69 5.31
CA VAL A 77 -4.62 -0.95 5.81
C VAL A 77 -5.23 -1.65 7.04
N LEU A 78 -5.31 -2.98 7.04
CA LEU A 78 -6.15 -3.72 8.01
C LEU A 78 -5.38 -4.41 9.15
N LYS A 79 -4.22 -5.02 8.87
CA LYS A 79 -3.50 -5.88 9.82
C LYS A 79 -2.29 -5.23 10.46
N ARG A 80 -1.59 -4.30 9.80
CA ARG A 80 -0.26 -3.87 10.28
C ARG A 80 -0.05 -2.43 10.69
N GLN A 81 -0.67 -1.37 10.16
CA GLN A 81 -0.48 -0.02 10.73
C GLN A 81 -1.34 1.08 10.04
N PRO A 82 -2.40 1.58 10.68
CA PRO A 82 -3.01 2.85 10.30
C PRO A 82 -1.98 3.99 10.26
N SER A 83 -0.95 3.93 11.13
CA SER A 83 0.11 4.95 11.22
C SER A 83 0.91 5.14 9.93
N PHE A 84 1.02 4.11 9.09
CA PHE A 84 1.69 4.20 7.79
C PHE A 84 0.92 5.13 6.86
N PHE A 85 -0.39 4.93 6.77
CA PHE A 85 -1.29 5.84 6.05
C PHE A 85 -1.50 7.17 6.76
N LEU A 86 -1.12 7.32 8.03
CA LEU A 86 -1.13 8.59 8.75
C LEU A 86 0.19 9.37 8.60
N GLN A 87 1.24 8.79 8.01
CA GLN A 87 2.53 9.49 7.79
C GLN A 87 2.37 10.77 6.98
N LYS A 88 3.12 11.81 7.34
CA LYS A 88 3.15 13.04 6.54
C LYS A 88 3.68 12.73 5.12
N PRO A 89 3.22 13.45 4.09
CA PRO A 89 3.69 13.25 2.71
C PRO A 89 5.22 13.21 2.58
N ASP A 90 5.94 14.07 3.30
CA ASP A 90 7.41 14.13 3.22
C ASP A 90 8.08 12.91 3.86
N SER A 91 7.50 12.37 4.94
CA SER A 91 7.97 11.12 5.55
C SER A 91 7.77 9.92 4.63
N LEU A 92 6.66 9.89 3.87
CA LEU A 92 6.43 8.86 2.84
C LEU A 92 7.43 8.96 1.69
N ARG A 93 7.74 10.19 1.24
CA ARG A 93 8.76 10.42 0.20
C ARG A 93 10.14 9.94 0.66
N ALA A 94 10.54 10.26 1.90
CA ALA A 94 11.83 9.79 2.43
C ALA A 94 11.94 8.26 2.48
N LEU A 95 10.84 7.56 2.78
CA LEU A 95 10.81 6.09 2.73
C LEU A 95 10.97 5.58 1.29
N VAL A 96 10.34 6.24 0.32
CA VAL A 96 10.47 5.90 -1.11
C VAL A 96 11.88 6.12 -1.61
N ASP A 97 12.47 7.28 -1.33
CA ASP A 97 13.86 7.58 -1.70
C ASP A 97 14.81 6.53 -1.09
N GLY A 98 14.47 6.00 0.09
CA GLY A 98 15.16 4.86 0.70
C GLY A 98 15.02 3.55 -0.11
N VAL A 99 13.83 3.22 -0.60
CA VAL A 99 13.58 2.03 -1.44
C VAL A 99 14.21 2.17 -2.83
N GLU A 100 14.13 3.34 -3.44
CA GLU A 100 14.71 3.59 -4.76
C GLU A 100 16.24 3.68 -4.68
N GLY A 101 16.79 4.27 -3.61
CA GLY A 101 18.22 4.35 -3.35
C GLY A 101 18.90 2.99 -3.18
N ILE A 102 18.14 1.92 -2.92
CA ILE A 102 18.65 0.52 -2.91
C ILE A 102 18.39 -0.22 -4.23
N GLY A 103 17.88 0.47 -5.27
CA GLY A 103 17.70 -0.04 -6.62
C GLY A 103 16.39 -0.78 -6.89
N ILE A 104 15.36 -0.58 -6.06
CA ILE A 104 14.04 -1.20 -6.23
C ILE A 104 13.07 -0.18 -6.82
N ALA A 105 12.53 -0.48 -8.00
CA ALA A 105 11.58 0.39 -8.67
C ALA A 105 10.19 0.34 -8.02
N GLY A 106 9.47 1.47 -8.04
CA GLY A 106 8.08 1.60 -7.57
C GLY A 106 7.10 0.57 -8.14
N GLY A 107 7.36 0.09 -9.36
CA GLY A 107 6.54 -0.93 -10.02
C GLY A 107 6.84 -2.38 -9.63
N SER A 108 7.86 -2.64 -8.80
CA SER A 108 8.22 -4.00 -8.38
C SER A 108 7.19 -4.55 -7.39
N GLU A 109 6.87 -5.84 -7.50
CA GLU A 109 6.02 -6.53 -6.50
C GLU A 109 6.61 -6.48 -5.08
N MET A 110 7.93 -6.29 -4.96
CA MET A 110 8.63 -6.20 -3.68
C MET A 110 8.62 -4.79 -3.07
N PHE A 111 8.24 -3.76 -3.84
CA PHE A 111 8.34 -2.36 -3.43
C PHE A 111 7.59 -2.11 -2.11
N LEU A 112 6.31 -2.50 -2.04
CA LEU A 112 5.50 -2.37 -0.84
C LEU A 112 6.00 -3.22 0.35
N SER A 113 6.74 -4.31 0.10
CA SER A 113 7.26 -5.17 1.17
C SER A 113 8.41 -4.47 1.87
N ILE A 114 9.29 -3.89 1.07
CA ILE A 114 10.47 -3.17 1.55
C ILE A 114 10.04 -1.87 2.20
N LEU A 115 9.06 -1.17 1.63
CA LEU A 115 8.51 0.05 2.18
C LEU A 115 7.92 -0.18 3.59
N ASP A 116 7.21 -1.29 3.82
CA ASP A 116 6.72 -1.69 5.16
C ASP A 116 7.87 -1.97 6.15
N VAL A 117 8.94 -2.61 5.68
CA VAL A 117 10.12 -2.88 6.53
C VAL A 117 10.86 -1.60 6.89
N LEU A 118 11.09 -0.70 5.93
CA LEU A 118 11.72 0.60 6.16
C LEU A 118 10.86 1.54 7.00
N HIS A 119 9.53 1.38 6.99
CA HIS A 119 8.68 2.12 7.92
C HIS A 119 8.90 1.70 9.37
N LYS A 120 9.16 0.41 9.62
CA LYS A 120 9.27 -0.17 10.96
C LYS A 120 10.69 -0.20 11.51
N ALA A 121 11.67 -0.27 10.62
CA ALA A 121 13.08 -0.33 10.93
C ALA A 121 13.77 0.91 10.37
N SER A 122 14.80 1.40 11.08
CA SER A 122 15.63 2.44 10.48
C SER A 122 16.34 1.90 9.24
N ARG A 123 16.76 2.81 8.35
CA ARG A 123 17.52 2.47 7.14
C ARG A 123 18.74 1.62 7.47
N GLU A 124 19.46 1.97 8.53
CA GLU A 124 20.66 1.24 8.99
C GLU A 124 20.32 -0.20 9.38
N LYS A 125 19.20 -0.41 10.09
CA LYS A 125 18.75 -1.75 10.47
C LYS A 125 18.37 -2.58 9.24
N PHE A 126 17.68 -1.97 8.28
CA PHE A 126 17.33 -2.64 7.03
C PHE A 126 18.58 -3.03 6.22
N GLU A 127 19.52 -2.10 6.04
CA GLU A 127 20.78 -2.35 5.35
C GLU A 127 21.61 -3.44 6.04
N ALA A 128 21.59 -3.51 7.38
CA ALA A 128 22.22 -4.60 8.12
C ALA A 128 21.58 -5.96 7.83
N HIS A 129 20.24 -6.03 7.74
CA HIS A 129 19.54 -7.26 7.34
C HIS A 129 19.88 -7.67 5.91
N VAL A 130 19.93 -6.71 4.99
CA VAL A 130 20.34 -6.96 3.59
C VAL A 130 21.77 -7.50 3.54
N LYS A 131 22.72 -6.88 4.24
CA LYS A 131 24.11 -7.35 4.31
C LYS A 131 24.19 -8.78 4.85
N LEU A 132 23.40 -9.09 5.87
CA LEU A 132 23.27 -10.45 6.41
C LEU A 132 22.74 -11.42 5.34
N MET A 133 21.64 -11.10 4.66
CA MET A 133 21.08 -11.92 3.58
C MET A 133 22.10 -12.18 2.46
N ASN A 134 22.83 -11.14 2.03
CA ASN A 134 23.89 -11.27 1.03
C ASN A 134 25.03 -12.20 1.51
N SER A 135 25.36 -12.21 2.80
CA SER A 135 26.37 -13.13 3.36
C SER A 135 25.97 -14.61 3.24
N PHE A 136 24.67 -14.91 3.16
CA PHE A 136 24.14 -16.25 2.88
C PHE A 136 23.98 -16.54 1.37
N GLY A 137 24.43 -15.64 0.49
CA GLY A 137 24.27 -15.76 -0.97
C GLY A 137 22.86 -15.43 -1.48
N TRP A 138 21.98 -14.86 -0.64
CA TRP A 138 20.64 -14.46 -1.04
C TRP A 138 20.69 -13.11 -1.76
N THR A 139 21.01 -13.12 -3.06
CA THR A 139 21.21 -11.89 -3.83
C THR A 139 19.90 -11.24 -4.30
N TYR A 140 19.94 -9.92 -4.47
CA TYR A 140 18.91 -9.04 -5.05
C TYR A 140 18.29 -9.52 -6.39
N SER A 141 18.91 -10.46 -7.10
CA SER A 141 18.39 -11.05 -8.34
C SER A 141 17.08 -11.84 -8.16
N VAL A 142 16.74 -12.25 -6.94
CA VAL A 142 15.43 -12.86 -6.61
C VAL A 142 14.30 -11.81 -6.58
N TRP A 143 14.64 -10.53 -6.37
CA TRP A 143 13.68 -9.47 -6.06
C TRP A 143 13.22 -8.69 -7.32
N LYS A 144 13.94 -8.85 -8.44
CA LYS A 144 13.65 -8.22 -9.73
C LYS A 144 12.74 -9.05 -10.66
N ARG A 145 12.31 -10.25 -10.23
CA ARG A 145 11.54 -11.19 -11.06
C ARG A 145 10.02 -11.15 -10.89
N GLY A 146 9.49 -10.17 -10.16
CA GLY A 146 8.05 -9.88 -10.05
C GLY A 146 7.73 -8.55 -10.70
#